data_AF-W7M4U7-F1
#
_entry.id   AF-W7M4U7-F1
#
_cell.length_a   1.000
_cell.length_b   1.000
_cell.length_c   1.000
_cell.angle_alpha   90.00
_cell.angle_beta   90.00
_cell.angle_gamma   90.00
#
_symmetry.space_group_name_H-M   'P 1'
#
loop_
_entity.id
_entity.type
_entity.pdbx_description
1 polymer ?
#
loop_
_entity_poly.entity_id
_entity_poly.type
_entity_poly.pdbx_seq_one_letter_code
_entity_poly.pdbx_strand_id
1 'polypeptide(L)'
;MVNLVDSEGHAIFSGPDNWYKIALADGRELGLTPVIMRAYFQIDGSHGLISAVSPGEGLIFRYQRFANDDRPGQGWPIGDKGYLRCFHPMADNFRRNITLAPNVHPNVYDIVASESAQSPIHAEQLGHNRVALYIYDKDDKIRGFRLNRIGDAHEDGPRVLQQSLSDFLAPFDCQFVKVSTKVSKGLF
;
A
#
# COMPACT_ATOMS: atom_id res chain seq x y z
N MET A 1 20.82 2.28 16.00
CA MET A 1 20.15 2.39 14.68
C MET A 1 18.71 2.79 14.93
N VAL A 2 18.16 3.78 14.23
CA VAL A 2 16.77 4.25 14.45
C VAL A 2 15.86 3.54 13.46
N ASN A 3 14.84 2.83 13.96
CA ASN A 3 13.91 2.08 13.13
C ASN A 3 12.64 2.88 12.83
N LEU A 4 11.98 2.56 11.71
CA LEU A 4 10.61 2.96 11.46
C LEU A 4 9.71 2.31 12.52
N VAL A 5 8.76 3.06 13.06
CA VAL A 5 7.82 2.62 14.09
C VAL A 5 6.39 2.74 13.61
N ASP A 6 5.55 1.84 14.12
CA ASP A 6 4.10 1.85 13.91
C ASP A 6 3.42 2.92 14.78
N SER A 7 2.09 2.99 14.69
CA SER A 7 1.24 3.94 15.42
C SER A 7 1.34 3.83 16.95
N GLU A 8 1.85 2.71 17.48
CA GLU A 8 2.06 2.49 18.91
C GLU A 8 3.52 2.77 19.34
N GLY A 9 4.38 3.15 18.40
CA GLY A 9 5.80 3.38 18.66
C GLY A 9 6.64 2.10 18.65
N HIS A 10 6.08 0.96 18.25
CA HIS A 10 6.83 -0.28 18.13
C HIS A 10 7.56 -0.34 16.79
N ALA A 11 8.78 -0.89 16.79
CA ALA A 11 9.55 -1.04 15.56
C ALA A 11 8.80 -1.91 14.54
N ILE A 12 8.80 -1.45 13.29
CA ILE A 12 8.30 -2.21 12.15
C ILE A 12 9.38 -3.20 11.73
N PHE A 13 9.04 -4.48 11.72
CA PHE A 13 9.96 -5.56 11.37
C PHE A 13 9.60 -6.14 10.00
N SER A 14 10.61 -6.54 9.24
CA SER A 14 10.40 -7.39 8.06
C SER A 14 9.97 -8.80 8.48
N GLY A 15 9.21 -9.48 7.62
CA GLY A 15 8.91 -10.90 7.76
C GLY A 15 7.42 -11.27 7.78
N PRO A 16 7.12 -12.57 7.71
CA PRO A 16 5.76 -13.08 7.47
C PRO A 16 4.78 -12.91 8.62
N ASP A 17 5.26 -12.59 9.83
CA ASP A 17 4.42 -12.39 11.01
C ASP A 17 4.09 -10.90 11.26
N ASN A 18 4.63 -10.01 10.43
CA ASN A 18 4.56 -8.57 10.64
C ASN A 18 3.69 -7.89 9.59
N TRP A 19 2.40 -7.82 9.90
CA TRP A 19 1.39 -7.24 9.04
C TRP A 19 0.84 -5.93 9.60
N TYR A 20 0.56 -4.99 8.71
CA TYR A 20 0.17 -3.63 9.03
C TYR A 20 -0.94 -3.16 8.09
N LYS A 21 -1.82 -2.30 8.56
CA LYS A 21 -2.66 -1.45 7.73
C LYS A 21 -1.99 -0.09 7.56
N ILE A 22 -2.28 0.60 6.46
CA ILE A 22 -1.84 1.98 6.25
C ILE A 22 -3.05 2.88 6.48
N ALA A 23 -3.03 3.61 7.59
CA ALA A 23 -4.03 4.63 7.92
C ALA A 23 -3.61 5.99 7.34
N LEU A 24 -4.57 6.74 6.82
CA LEU A 24 -4.40 8.06 6.26
C LEU A 24 -4.70 9.13 7.31
N ALA A 25 -4.19 10.35 7.10
CA ALA A 25 -4.37 11.46 8.04
C ALA A 25 -5.85 11.83 8.30
N ASP A 26 -6.77 11.51 7.38
CA ASP A 26 -8.21 11.73 7.52
C ASP A 26 -8.95 10.58 8.23
N GLY A 27 -8.21 9.61 8.78
CA GLY A 27 -8.75 8.45 9.49
C GLY A 27 -9.19 7.30 8.58
N ARG A 28 -9.14 7.46 7.26
CA ARG A 28 -9.40 6.36 6.31
C ARG A 28 -8.23 5.39 6.23
N GLU A 29 -8.45 4.24 5.62
CA GLU A 29 -7.40 3.25 5.35
C GLU A 29 -7.09 3.18 3.86
N LEU A 30 -5.87 2.77 3.49
CA LEU A 30 -5.54 2.44 2.12
C LEU A 30 -6.11 1.04 1.78
N GLY A 31 -7.04 0.97 0.84
CA GLY A 31 -7.77 -0.25 0.51
C GLY A 31 -8.04 -0.41 -0.98
N LEU A 32 -8.94 -1.34 -1.30
CA LEU A 32 -9.43 -1.56 -2.65
C LEU A 32 -10.81 -0.93 -2.81
N THR A 33 -10.99 -0.11 -3.83
CA THR A 33 -12.32 0.21 -4.34
C THR A 33 -12.57 -0.56 -5.64
N PRO A 34 -13.71 -1.27 -5.76
CA PRO A 34 -14.11 -1.92 -7.00
C PRO A 34 -14.12 -0.94 -8.17
N VAL A 35 -13.70 -1.39 -9.35
CA VAL A 35 -13.61 -0.58 -10.57
C VAL A 35 -14.98 -0.37 -11.22
N ILE A 36 -15.99 0.00 -10.44
CA ILE A 36 -17.32 0.37 -10.96
C ILE A 36 -17.28 1.78 -11.58
N MET A 37 -16.18 2.53 -11.41
CA MET A 37 -16.10 3.96 -11.73
C MET A 37 -15.45 4.31 -13.08
N ARG A 38 -15.08 3.34 -13.92
CA ARG A 38 -14.64 3.59 -15.31
C ARG A 38 -15.21 2.53 -16.24
N ALA A 39 -16.00 2.97 -17.23
CA ALA A 39 -16.78 2.13 -18.16
C ALA A 39 -15.98 1.14 -19.04
N TYR A 40 -14.65 1.11 -18.94
CA TYR A 40 -13.77 0.31 -19.81
C TYR A 40 -12.92 -0.74 -19.09
N PHE A 41 -13.11 -0.94 -17.78
CA PHE A 41 -12.36 -1.93 -17.02
C PHE A 41 -13.29 -3.04 -16.53
N GLN A 42 -12.99 -4.28 -16.93
CA GLN A 42 -13.70 -5.44 -16.40
C GLN A 42 -13.34 -5.63 -14.93
N ILE A 43 -14.37 -5.71 -14.10
CA ILE A 43 -14.26 -6.10 -12.69
C ILE A 43 -14.03 -7.61 -12.70
N ASP A 44 -12.78 -8.05 -12.60
CA ASP A 44 -12.52 -9.31 -11.92
C ASP A 44 -12.14 -9.01 -10.47
N GLY A 45 -12.39 -9.95 -9.55
CA GLY A 45 -12.12 -9.77 -8.13
C GLY A 45 -10.63 -9.60 -7.77
N SER A 46 -9.75 -9.50 -8.75
CA SER A 46 -8.30 -9.29 -8.61
C SER A 46 -7.80 -7.95 -9.17
N HIS A 47 -8.65 -7.16 -9.83
CA HIS A 47 -8.32 -5.85 -10.37
C HIS A 47 -9.13 -4.76 -9.65
N GLY A 48 -8.47 -4.06 -8.72
CA GLY A 48 -9.06 -2.95 -7.96
C GLY A 48 -8.18 -1.71 -8.03
N LEU A 49 -8.78 -0.53 -7.90
CA LEU A 49 -8.05 0.72 -7.71
C LEU A 49 -7.67 0.83 -6.23
N ILE A 50 -6.44 1.28 -5.96
CA ILE A 50 -6.04 1.59 -4.61
C ILE A 50 -6.63 2.92 -4.22
N SER A 51 -7.33 2.98 -3.10
CA SER A 51 -8.12 4.14 -2.70
C SER A 51 -8.14 4.32 -1.19
N ALA A 52 -8.63 5.49 -0.77
CA ALA A 52 -8.98 5.72 0.63
C ALA A 52 -10.35 5.10 0.92
N VAL A 53 -10.39 4.08 1.78
CA VAL A 53 -11.60 3.32 2.18
C VAL A 53 -11.91 3.53 3.66
N SER A 54 -13.06 3.04 4.12
CA SER A 54 -13.45 3.17 5.53
C SER A 54 -12.52 2.38 6.44
N PRO A 55 -12.36 2.79 7.72
CA PRO A 55 -11.68 1.98 8.72
C PRO A 55 -12.21 0.54 8.75
N GLY A 56 -11.32 -0.44 8.84
CA GLY A 56 -11.69 -1.86 8.79
C GLY A 56 -11.57 -2.49 7.39
N GLU A 57 -11.73 -1.73 6.31
CA GLU A 57 -11.76 -2.23 4.92
C GLU A 57 -10.40 -2.19 4.22
N GLY A 58 -9.38 -1.66 4.88
CA GLY A 58 -8.04 -1.48 4.34
C GLY A 58 -7.33 -2.77 3.97
N LEU A 59 -6.43 -2.64 2.99
CA LEU A 59 -5.48 -3.68 2.62
C LEU A 59 -4.48 -3.94 3.75
N ILE A 60 -3.95 -5.16 3.77
CA ILE A 60 -2.94 -5.56 4.73
C ILE A 60 -1.59 -5.63 4.02
N PHE A 61 -0.61 -4.95 4.59
CA PHE A 61 0.72 -4.75 4.05
C PHE A 61 1.78 -5.38 4.95
N ARG A 62 2.87 -5.85 4.35
CA ARG A 62 4.13 -6.11 5.07
C ARG A 62 5.29 -5.48 4.33
N TYR A 63 6.28 -5.06 5.11
CA TYR A 63 7.59 -4.72 4.59
C TYR A 63 8.42 -5.99 4.36
N GLN A 64 9.01 -6.09 3.17
CA GLN A 64 9.94 -7.14 2.81
C GLN A 64 11.21 -6.49 2.27
N ARG A 65 12.38 -6.86 2.81
CA ARG A 65 13.66 -6.31 2.32
C ARG A 65 13.99 -6.82 0.92
N PHE A 66 14.88 -6.12 0.23
CA PHE A 66 15.42 -6.59 -1.05
C PHE A 66 16.05 -7.99 -0.93
N ALA A 67 16.05 -8.73 -2.05
CA ALA A 67 16.59 -10.10 -2.15
C ALA A 67 15.96 -11.15 -1.20
N ASN A 68 14.74 -10.90 -0.69
CA ASN A 68 14.08 -11.75 0.31
C ASN A 68 14.93 -11.94 1.58
N ASP A 69 15.76 -10.95 1.94
CA ASP A 69 16.56 -10.95 3.16
C ASP A 69 15.68 -10.60 4.38
N ASP A 70 14.67 -11.43 4.62
CA ASP A 70 13.77 -11.33 5.77
C ASP A 70 14.53 -11.73 7.04
N ARG A 71 15.33 -10.81 7.58
CA ARG A 71 16.05 -10.99 8.84
C ARG A 71 15.07 -10.87 9.99
N PRO A 72 14.61 -11.98 10.58
CA PRO A 72 13.59 -11.93 11.62
C PRO A 72 14.20 -11.25 12.84
N GLY A 73 13.62 -10.11 13.25
CA GLY A 73 14.12 -9.33 14.39
C GLY A 73 15.04 -8.17 14.07
N GLN A 74 15.37 -7.92 12.78
CA GLN A 74 15.88 -6.62 12.38
C GLN A 74 14.72 -5.74 11.95
N GLY A 75 14.58 -4.58 12.60
CA GLY A 75 13.59 -3.58 12.23
C GLY A 75 13.85 -3.05 10.81
N TRP A 76 13.02 -2.15 10.35
CA TRP A 76 13.33 -1.31 9.19
C TRP A 76 14.17 -0.14 9.70
N PRO A 77 15.45 0.03 9.32
CA PRO A 77 16.25 1.19 9.71
C PRO A 77 16.38 2.25 8.61
N ILE A 78 16.76 3.48 8.99
CA ILE A 78 16.94 4.60 8.05
C ILE A 78 17.86 4.19 6.88
N GLY A 79 17.40 4.48 5.66
CA GLY A 79 18.10 4.19 4.40
C GLY A 79 17.91 2.76 3.88
N ASP A 80 17.30 1.87 4.66
CA ASP A 80 16.99 0.51 4.20
C ASP A 80 15.81 0.52 3.24
N LYS A 81 15.91 -0.33 2.22
CA LYS A 81 15.01 -0.37 1.08
C LYS A 81 14.45 -1.78 0.87
N GLY A 82 13.22 -1.83 0.37
CA GLY A 82 12.58 -3.07 0.03
C GLY A 82 11.27 -2.85 -0.70
N TYR A 83 10.32 -3.74 -0.44
CA TYR A 83 9.02 -3.80 -1.08
C TYR A 83 7.90 -3.83 -0.05
N LEU A 84 6.78 -3.17 -0.38
CA LEU A 84 5.52 -3.44 0.28
C LEU A 84 4.80 -4.57 -0.46
N ARG A 85 4.57 -5.67 0.26
CA ARG A 85 3.70 -6.76 -0.19
C ARG A 85 2.34 -6.58 0.43
N CYS A 86 1.27 -6.80 -0.33
CA CYS A 86 -0.08 -6.76 0.22
C CYS A 86 -0.85 -8.05 -0.02
N PHE A 87 -1.86 -8.27 0.81
CA PHE A 87 -2.92 -9.22 0.53
C PHE A 87 -4.26 -8.61 0.88
N HIS A 88 -5.29 -9.08 0.21
CA HIS A 88 -6.68 -8.72 0.51
C HIS A 88 -7.33 -9.87 1.29
N PRO A 89 -7.78 -9.64 2.53
CA PRO A 89 -8.55 -10.63 3.27
C PRO A 89 -9.95 -10.76 2.64
N MET A 90 -10.29 -11.94 2.11
CA MET A 90 -11.63 -12.21 1.61
C MET A 90 -12.53 -12.82 2.70
N ALA A 91 -13.85 -12.66 2.54
CA ALA A 91 -14.86 -13.09 3.51
C ALA A 91 -14.87 -14.61 3.78
N ASP A 92 -14.21 -15.41 2.95
CA ASP A 92 -14.14 -16.87 2.97
C ASP A 92 -12.83 -17.42 3.59
N ASN A 93 -12.09 -16.60 4.34
CA ASN A 93 -10.74 -16.89 4.86
C ASN A 93 -9.67 -17.13 3.77
N PHE A 94 -10.00 -16.94 2.49
CA PHE A 94 -9.01 -17.03 1.42
C PHE A 94 -8.14 -15.76 1.41
N ARG A 95 -6.83 -15.96 1.27
CA ARG A 95 -5.86 -14.86 1.15
C ARG A 95 -5.37 -14.82 -0.29
N ARG A 96 -5.60 -13.70 -0.97
CA ARG A 96 -5.01 -13.43 -2.28
C ARG A 96 -3.83 -12.50 -2.09
N ASN A 97 -2.63 -12.98 -2.45
CA ASN A 97 -1.47 -12.11 -2.55
C ASN A 97 -1.68 -11.20 -3.74
N ILE A 98 -1.66 -9.90 -3.49
CA ILE A 98 -1.87 -8.90 -4.51
C ILE A 98 -0.60 -8.08 -4.62
N THR A 99 -0.19 -7.78 -5.84
CA THR A 99 0.89 -6.83 -6.09
C THR A 99 0.26 -5.51 -6.48
N LEU A 100 0.73 -4.44 -5.84
CA LEU A 100 0.37 -3.09 -6.24
C LEU A 100 1.31 -2.64 -7.33
N ALA A 101 0.76 -2.20 -8.45
CA ALA A 101 1.51 -1.88 -9.64
C ALA A 101 0.88 -0.72 -10.42
N PRO A 102 1.66 -0.03 -11.25
CA PRO A 102 1.08 0.91 -12.20
C PRO A 102 0.12 0.20 -13.16
N ASN A 103 -0.95 0.90 -13.54
CA ASN A 103 -1.88 0.42 -14.55
C ASN A 103 -1.13 0.15 -15.88
N VAL A 104 -1.44 -0.97 -16.52
CA VAL A 104 -0.82 -1.40 -17.78
C VAL A 104 -1.25 -0.55 -18.97
N HIS A 105 -2.38 0.16 -18.87
CA HIS A 105 -2.87 0.98 -19.97
C HIS A 105 -2.03 2.26 -20.13
N PRO A 106 -1.55 2.54 -21.35
CA PRO A 106 -0.79 3.75 -21.61
C PRO A 106 -1.65 4.99 -21.29
N ASN A 107 -1.05 5.96 -20.60
CA ASN A 107 -1.67 7.21 -20.12
C ASN A 107 -2.66 7.05 -18.95
N VAL A 108 -2.79 5.86 -18.37
CA VAL A 108 -3.49 5.68 -17.09
C VAL A 108 -2.46 5.56 -15.98
N TYR A 109 -2.45 6.55 -15.09
CA TYR A 109 -1.46 6.65 -14.02
C TYR A 109 -1.94 6.05 -12.70
N ASP A 110 -3.07 5.36 -12.70
CA ASP A 110 -3.61 4.72 -11.51
C ASP A 110 -2.67 3.61 -10.99
N ILE A 111 -2.64 3.45 -9.68
CA ILE A 111 -2.06 2.26 -9.03
C ILE A 111 -3.18 1.25 -8.89
N VAL A 112 -2.96 0.07 -9.47
CA VAL A 112 -3.87 -1.05 -9.46
C VAL A 112 -3.32 -2.14 -8.55
N ALA A 113 -4.24 -2.86 -7.94
CA ALA A 113 -3.98 -4.17 -7.37
C ALA A 113 -4.12 -5.22 -8.47
N SER A 114 -3.15 -6.12 -8.58
CA SER A 114 -3.23 -7.27 -9.50
C SER A 114 -2.41 -8.44 -8.97
N GLU A 115 -2.93 -9.66 -9.13
CA GLU A 115 -2.22 -10.90 -8.80
C GLU A 115 -1.07 -11.20 -9.78
N SER A 116 -1.19 -10.71 -11.03
CA SER A 116 -0.22 -10.96 -12.10
C SER A 116 0.81 -9.84 -12.27
N ALA A 117 0.65 -8.74 -11.53
CA ALA A 117 1.57 -7.62 -11.64
C ALA A 117 2.97 -7.96 -11.14
N GLN A 118 3.96 -7.61 -11.96
CA GLN A 118 5.37 -7.93 -11.74
C GLN A 118 6.16 -6.83 -11.03
N SER A 119 5.66 -5.58 -11.04
CA SER A 119 6.34 -4.45 -10.41
C SER A 119 5.75 -4.16 -9.03
N PRO A 120 6.47 -4.43 -7.93
CA PRO A 120 6.01 -4.10 -6.59
C PRO A 120 6.13 -2.60 -6.29
N ILE A 121 5.42 -2.14 -5.25
CA ILE A 121 5.72 -0.85 -4.62
C ILE A 121 7.01 -0.98 -3.83
N HIS A 122 7.96 -0.12 -4.16
CA HIS A 122 9.19 0.04 -3.42
C HIS A 122 8.98 0.95 -2.22
N ALA A 123 9.76 0.69 -1.18
CA ALA A 123 9.74 1.52 0.00
C ALA A 123 11.15 1.73 0.55
N GLU A 124 11.41 2.95 1.00
CA GLU A 124 12.66 3.36 1.62
C GLU A 124 12.36 4.13 2.91
N GLN A 125 12.97 3.72 4.02
CA GLN A 125 12.84 4.50 5.23
C GLN A 125 13.68 5.78 5.14
N LEU A 126 13.02 6.90 5.42
CA LEU A 126 13.62 8.21 5.59
C LEU A 126 13.84 8.52 7.08
N GLY A 127 14.54 9.63 7.36
CA GLY A 127 14.63 10.15 8.72
C GLY A 127 13.28 10.63 9.28
N HIS A 128 13.18 10.67 10.61
CA HIS A 128 12.01 11.15 11.37
C HIS A 128 10.75 10.29 11.25
N ASN A 129 10.90 8.96 11.29
CA ASN A 129 9.78 8.01 11.18
C ASN A 129 8.94 8.17 9.89
N ARG A 130 9.61 8.41 8.76
CA ARG A 130 8.95 8.58 7.46
C ARG A 130 9.38 7.46 6.51
N VAL A 131 8.50 7.13 5.57
CA VAL A 131 8.79 6.20 4.48
C VAL A 131 8.49 6.88 3.15
N ALA A 132 9.38 6.70 2.18
CA ALA A 132 9.09 7.00 0.78
C ALA A 132 8.53 5.75 0.13
N LEU A 133 7.35 5.85 -0.48
CA LEU A 133 6.77 4.80 -1.32
C LEU A 133 6.83 5.24 -2.78
N TYR A 134 7.29 4.35 -3.65
CA TYR A 134 7.48 4.67 -5.07
C TYR A 134 7.41 3.42 -5.97
N ILE A 135 7.32 3.64 -7.27
CA ILE A 135 7.52 2.63 -8.32
C ILE A 135 8.53 3.13 -9.35
N TYR A 136 8.96 2.22 -10.23
CA TYR A 136 9.58 2.58 -11.50
C TYR A 136 8.49 2.63 -12.58
N ASP A 137 8.45 3.72 -13.35
CA ASP A 137 7.61 3.77 -14.55
C ASP A 137 8.25 2.96 -15.70
N LYS A 138 7.55 2.91 -16.84
CA LYS A 138 8.01 2.20 -18.04
C LYS A 138 9.37 2.67 -18.60
N ASP A 139 9.81 3.86 -18.20
CA ASP A 139 11.06 4.49 -18.64
C ASP A 139 12.12 4.42 -17.51
N ASP A 140 11.94 3.52 -16.53
CA ASP A 140 12.77 3.32 -15.34
C ASP A 140 12.91 4.56 -14.44
N LYS A 141 11.97 5.52 -14.52
CA LYS A 141 11.97 6.69 -13.64
C LYS A 141 11.24 6.40 -12.34
N ILE A 142 11.79 6.90 -11.24
CA ILE A 142 11.17 6.83 -9.93
C ILE A 142 9.93 7.74 -9.90
N ARG A 143 8.76 7.16 -9.62
CA ARG A 143 7.50 7.87 -9.43
C ARG A 143 6.97 7.64 -8.03
N GLY A 144 6.79 8.74 -7.29
CA GLY A 144 6.02 8.73 -6.05
C GLY A 144 4.52 8.61 -6.31
N PHE A 145 3.72 8.67 -5.26
CA PHE A 145 2.26 8.55 -5.34
C PHE A 145 1.53 9.82 -4.91
N ARG A 146 0.30 9.97 -5.38
CA ARG A 146 -0.66 10.98 -4.91
C ARG A 146 -2.05 10.39 -4.87
N LEU A 147 -2.87 10.82 -3.92
CA LEU A 147 -4.31 10.56 -3.94
C LEU A 147 -4.98 11.61 -4.82
N ASN A 148 -5.62 11.15 -5.89
CA ASN A 148 -6.33 11.99 -6.85
C ASN A 148 -7.80 11.60 -6.93
N ARG A 149 -8.63 12.56 -7.33
CA ARG A 149 -10.05 12.29 -7.59
C ARG A 149 -10.21 11.48 -8.88
N ILE A 150 -11.17 10.56 -8.89
CA ILE A 150 -11.61 9.95 -10.15
C ILE A 150 -12.61 10.90 -10.83
N GLY A 151 -12.32 11.36 -12.05
CA GLY A 151 -13.24 12.19 -12.83
C GLY A 151 -13.62 13.53 -12.17
N ASP A 152 -14.79 14.07 -12.49
CA ASP A 152 -15.33 15.33 -11.97
C ASP A 152 -15.89 15.21 -10.53
N ALA A 153 -15.38 14.27 -9.73
CA ALA A 153 -15.98 13.97 -8.45
C ALA A 153 -15.92 15.17 -7.48
N HIS A 154 -17.07 15.40 -6.82
CA HIS A 154 -17.28 16.39 -5.77
C HIS A 154 -16.25 16.25 -4.62
N GLU A 155 -16.20 17.20 -3.69
CA GLU A 155 -15.19 17.20 -2.62
C GLU A 155 -15.08 15.88 -1.86
N ASP A 156 -16.20 15.18 -1.66
CA ASP A 156 -16.27 13.90 -0.93
C ASP A 156 -16.11 12.66 -1.83
N GLY A 157 -15.78 12.84 -3.10
CA GLY A 157 -15.64 11.76 -4.06
C GLY A 157 -14.48 10.80 -3.76
N PRO A 158 -14.55 9.56 -4.23
CA PRO A 158 -13.51 8.56 -4.02
C PRO A 158 -12.17 9.05 -4.57
N ARG A 159 -11.12 8.82 -3.77
CA ARG A 159 -9.75 9.17 -4.08
C ARG A 159 -8.98 7.91 -4.41
N VAL A 160 -8.26 7.91 -5.53
CA VAL A 160 -7.42 6.81 -5.98
C VAL A 160 -5.96 7.20 -5.95
N LEU A 161 -5.13 6.23 -5.61
CA LEU A 161 -3.69 6.34 -5.65
C LEU A 161 -3.25 6.36 -7.11
N GLN A 162 -2.54 7.41 -7.50
CA GLN A 162 -1.98 7.58 -8.83
C GLN A 162 -0.49 7.86 -8.73
N GLN A 163 0.24 7.51 -9.77
CA GLN A 163 1.60 7.95 -9.99
C GLN A 163 1.64 9.48 -10.03
N SER A 164 2.64 10.05 -9.36
CA SER A 164 2.95 11.47 -9.48
C SER A 164 3.60 11.71 -10.84
N LEU A 165 3.02 12.62 -11.62
CA LEU A 165 3.62 13.13 -12.86
C LEU A 165 4.64 14.23 -12.60
N SER A 166 4.70 14.73 -11.36
CA SER A 166 5.61 15.77 -10.94
C SER A 166 7.01 15.19 -10.72
N ASP A 167 8.03 15.98 -11.04
CA ASP A 167 9.41 15.70 -10.63
C ASP A 167 9.60 15.88 -9.10
N PHE A 168 8.63 16.52 -8.44
CA PHE A 168 8.57 16.60 -6.99
C PHE A 168 7.83 15.40 -6.40
N LEU A 169 8.51 14.64 -5.55
CA LEU A 169 7.91 13.56 -4.76
C LEU A 169 7.05 14.19 -3.64
N ALA A 170 5.73 14.07 -3.76
CA ALA A 170 4.83 14.44 -2.68
C ALA A 170 4.87 13.36 -1.58
N PRO A 171 5.15 13.72 -0.31
CA PRO A 171 5.09 12.75 0.77
C PRO A 171 3.65 12.31 1.00
N PHE A 172 3.46 11.01 1.21
CA PHE A 172 2.19 10.42 1.59
C PHE A 172 2.09 10.39 3.12
N ASP A 173 1.31 11.29 3.71
CA ASP A 173 1.15 11.35 5.16
C ASP A 173 0.23 10.21 5.63
N CYS A 174 0.84 9.24 6.32
CA CYS A 174 0.18 8.01 6.72
C CYS A 174 0.85 7.40 7.96
N GLN A 175 0.16 6.45 8.57
CA GLN A 175 0.67 5.68 9.69
C GLN A 175 0.51 4.18 9.42
N PHE A 176 1.51 3.40 9.82
CA PHE A 176 1.39 1.95 9.86
C PHE A 176 0.71 1.55 11.16
N VAL A 177 -0.40 0.84 11.06
CA VAL A 177 -1.15 0.32 12.21
C VAL A 177 -0.95 -1.19 12.26
N LYS A 178 -0.45 -1.71 13.38
CA LYS A 178 -0.20 -3.14 13.53
C LYS A 178 -1.50 -3.93 13.43
N VAL A 179 -1.54 -4.92 12.54
CA VAL A 179 -2.63 -5.91 12.54
C VAL A 179 -2.30 -6.92 13.64
N SER A 180 -3.16 -7.01 14.65
CA SER A 180 -3.02 -8.02 15.71
C SER A 180 -2.97 -9.43 15.10
N THR A 181 -1.90 -10.16 15.36
CA THR A 181 -1.80 -11.60 15.04
C THR A 181 -2.55 -12.48 16.04
N LYS A 182 -3.01 -11.90 17.16
CA LYS A 182 -4.00 -12.56 18.02
C LYS A 182 -5.32 -12.49 17.29
N VAL A 183 -5.69 -13.59 16.63
CA VAL A 183 -7.11 -13.95 16.50
C VAL A 183 -7.71 -13.68 17.87
N SER A 184 -8.68 -12.76 17.94
CA SER A 184 -9.51 -12.64 19.13
C SER A 184 -9.99 -14.06 19.42
N LYS A 185 -9.44 -14.70 20.47
CA LYS A 185 -10.07 -15.86 21.08
C LYS A 185 -11.31 -15.28 21.76
N GLY A 186 -12.32 -14.97 20.94
CA GLY A 186 -13.60 -14.51 21.41
C GLY A 186 -14.11 -15.56 22.38
N LEU A 187 -14.34 -15.14 23.62
CA LEU A 187 -15.27 -15.81 24.50
C LEU A 187 -16.65 -15.63 23.88
N PHE A 188 -17.06 -16.60 23.06
CA PHE A 188 -18.45 -16.88 22.74
C PHE A 188 -18.71 -18.33 23.12
#